data_AF-A0A2N2LZS1-F1
#
_entry.id   AF-A0A2N2LZS1-F1
#
_cell.length_a   1.000
_cell.length_b   1.000
_cell.length_c   1.000
_cell.angle_alpha   90.00
_cell.angle_beta   90.00
_cell.angle_gamma   90.00
#
_symmetry.space_group_name_H-M   'P 1'
#
loop_
_entity.id
_entity.type
_entity.pdbx_description
1 polymer ?
#
loop_
_entity_poly.entity_id
_entity_poly.type
_entity_poly.pdbx_seq_one_letter_code
_entity_poly.pdbx_strand_id
1 'polypeptide(L)'
;MSTQNPVYSDPEQNFTGSSKIDEPVYLTIGYLGKAHGLNGEIIMYLTTDFPERIRTGKIVFLGKDYRPITIGLVRRHQKGLILKFDGIDTIEEVELLSKETVYVKTDSLPDLPAGEYYHHQLLGMNVFDESGNDIGILTEILETGANDVYVITGKEGKEELIPALKQNLLNTDVKNKTMVVKLLNYFNQD
;
A
#
# COMPACT_ATOMS: atom_id res chain seq x y z
N MET A 1 13.62 -60.44 -19.19
CA MET A 1 13.12 -59.16 -19.72
C MET A 1 13.48 -58.10 -18.68
N SER A 2 14.66 -57.47 -18.72
CA SER A 2 15.08 -56.36 -19.61
C SER A 2 14.11 -55.17 -19.46
N THR A 3 14.46 -53.95 -19.06
CA THR A 3 15.74 -53.20 -19.01
C THR A 3 15.54 -51.89 -18.22
N GLN A 4 16.59 -51.48 -17.48
CA GLN A 4 17.18 -50.13 -17.29
C GLN A 4 16.34 -48.88 -16.93
N ASN A 5 16.84 -48.15 -15.91
CA ASN A 5 16.62 -46.72 -15.64
C ASN A 5 17.10 -45.84 -16.82
N PRO A 6 16.73 -44.53 -16.85
CA PRO A 6 17.71 -43.59 -16.33
C PRO A 6 17.14 -42.48 -15.44
N VAL A 7 17.96 -42.16 -14.44
CA VAL A 7 17.99 -40.90 -13.70
C VAL A 7 18.27 -39.77 -14.69
N TYR A 8 17.43 -38.73 -14.67
CA TYR A 8 17.80 -37.40 -15.14
C TYR A 8 17.76 -36.45 -13.95
N SER A 9 18.93 -35.97 -13.57
CA SER A 9 19.15 -34.75 -12.80
C SER A 9 19.73 -33.73 -13.77
N ASP A 10 19.12 -32.54 -13.90
CA ASP A 10 19.71 -31.23 -13.56
C ASP A 10 18.72 -30.05 -13.89
N PRO A 11 19.02 -28.76 -13.63
CA PRO A 11 18.53 -27.99 -12.47
C PRO A 11 17.79 -26.68 -12.90
N GLU A 12 17.43 -25.83 -11.93
CA GLU A 12 16.79 -24.49 -12.09
C GLU A 12 15.28 -24.45 -12.42
N GLN A 13 14.47 -24.45 -11.37
CA GLN A 13 13.21 -23.72 -11.35
C GLN A 13 13.18 -22.89 -10.07
N ASN A 14 13.68 -21.64 -10.17
CA ASN A 14 13.45 -20.59 -9.18
C ASN A 14 11.95 -20.20 -9.23
N PHE A 15 11.10 -21.03 -8.63
CA PHE A 15 9.75 -20.65 -8.24
C PHE A 15 9.76 -20.45 -6.72
N THR A 16 10.20 -19.28 -6.26
CA THR A 16 9.78 -18.79 -4.94
C THR A 16 8.34 -18.30 -5.06
N GLY A 17 7.42 -19.23 -5.31
CA GLY A 17 6.04 -19.04 -4.92
C GLY A 17 6.01 -19.12 -3.40
N SER A 18 6.10 -17.98 -2.71
CA SER A 18 5.80 -17.95 -1.28
C SER A 18 4.30 -18.19 -1.09
N SER A 19 3.95 -19.46 -0.98
CA SER A 19 2.69 -19.91 -0.42
C SER A 19 2.80 -19.83 1.10
N LYS A 20 2.34 -18.71 1.67
CA LYS A 20 1.79 -18.56 3.03
C LYS A 20 0.95 -17.28 3.06
N ILE A 21 -0.36 -17.38 2.81
CA ILE A 21 -1.29 -16.23 2.81
C ILE A 21 -1.94 -16.07 4.20
N ASP A 22 -1.25 -16.45 5.29
CA ASP A 22 -1.77 -16.34 6.67
C ASP A 22 -0.81 -15.61 7.64
N GLU A 23 0.31 -15.06 7.15
CA GLU A 23 1.21 -14.25 7.97
C GLU A 23 1.02 -12.76 7.64
N PRO A 24 0.71 -11.89 8.64
CA PRO A 24 0.52 -10.47 8.38
C PRO A 24 1.82 -9.86 7.84
N VAL A 25 1.76 -9.26 6.65
CA VAL A 25 2.88 -8.50 6.10
C VAL A 25 2.94 -7.16 6.84
N TYR A 26 4.05 -6.89 7.52
CA TYR A 26 4.30 -5.63 8.20
C TYR A 26 5.01 -4.65 7.27
N LEU A 27 4.43 -3.47 7.07
CA LEU A 27 5.02 -2.40 6.27
C LEU A 27 5.67 -1.37 7.19
N THR A 28 6.95 -1.07 6.93
CA THR A 28 7.68 0.00 7.61
C THR A 28 7.12 1.36 7.21
N ILE A 29 6.75 2.19 8.19
CA ILE A 29 6.22 3.54 7.96
C ILE A 29 7.14 4.64 8.52
N GLY A 30 8.12 4.28 9.34
CA GLY A 30 9.11 5.22 9.85
C GLY A 30 9.90 4.66 11.02
N TYR A 31 10.53 5.56 11.76
CA TYR A 31 11.32 5.22 12.95
C TYR A 31 11.16 6.28 14.03
N LEU A 32 11.25 5.85 15.29
CA LEU A 32 11.20 6.71 16.45
C LEU A 32 12.55 7.38 16.69
N GLY A 33 12.52 8.66 16.96
CA GLY A 33 13.65 9.54 17.18
C GLY A 33 13.91 9.75 18.66
N LYS A 34 14.08 11.02 19.04
CA LYS A 34 14.26 11.44 20.43
C LYS A 34 12.92 11.74 21.10
N ALA A 35 12.87 11.56 22.42
CA ALA A 35 11.79 12.05 23.25
C ALA A 35 11.56 13.56 23.06
N HIS A 36 10.33 13.99 23.30
CA HIS A 36 9.85 15.35 23.16
C HIS A 36 9.06 15.74 24.41
N GLY A 37 9.50 16.79 25.10
CA GLY A 37 8.86 17.20 26.36
C GLY A 37 8.98 16.15 27.47
N LEU A 38 8.18 16.31 28.51
CA LEU A 38 8.22 15.45 29.71
C LEU A 38 7.05 14.44 29.80
N ASN A 39 6.07 14.54 28.89
CA ASN A 39 4.78 13.84 28.98
C ASN A 39 4.72 12.59 28.10
N GLY A 40 5.85 11.90 27.90
CA GLY A 40 5.93 10.68 27.10
C GLY A 40 5.73 10.89 25.59
N GLU A 41 6.03 12.07 25.06
CA GLU A 41 5.94 12.32 23.61
C GLU A 41 7.27 12.00 22.91
N ILE A 42 7.23 11.61 21.64
CA ILE A 42 8.42 11.24 20.86
C ILE A 42 8.30 11.72 19.42
N ILE A 43 9.42 12.11 18.83
CA ILE A 43 9.49 12.46 17.41
C ILE A 43 9.51 11.17 16.59
N MET A 44 8.63 11.03 15.60
CA MET A 44 8.71 10.02 14.56
C MET A 44 9.17 10.64 13.25
N TYR A 45 10.16 10.01 12.63
CA TYR A 45 10.60 10.33 11.27
C TYR A 45 9.92 9.38 10.29
N LEU A 46 9.37 9.95 9.23
CA LEU A 46 8.56 9.22 8.27
C LEU A 46 9.40 8.67 7.13
N THR A 47 9.09 7.46 6.71
CA THR A 47 9.62 6.83 5.49
C THR A 47 8.51 6.39 4.55
N THR A 48 7.28 6.83 4.82
CA THR A 48 6.07 6.54 4.05
C THR A 48 5.57 7.79 3.37
N ASP A 49 5.00 7.61 2.18
CA ASP A 49 4.36 8.69 1.41
C ASP A 49 2.94 9.03 1.91
N PHE A 50 2.41 8.25 2.87
CA PHE A 50 1.04 8.38 3.40
C PHE A 50 0.98 8.76 4.90
N PRO A 51 1.54 9.91 5.30
CA PRO A 51 1.60 10.35 6.71
C PRO A 51 0.23 10.52 7.39
N GLU A 52 -0.81 10.84 6.61
CA GLU A 52 -2.18 11.07 7.08
C GLU A 52 -2.83 9.82 7.66
N ARG A 53 -2.32 8.63 7.34
CA ARG A 53 -2.78 7.36 7.92
C ARG A 53 -2.32 7.17 9.36
N ILE A 54 -1.33 7.95 9.82
CA ILE A 54 -0.83 7.96 11.19
C ILE A 54 -1.68 8.94 11.99
N ARG A 55 -2.64 8.39 12.75
CA ARG A 55 -3.65 9.16 13.50
C ARG A 55 -3.90 8.57 14.87
N THR A 56 -4.42 9.39 15.78
CA THR A 56 -4.90 8.95 17.10
C THR A 56 -5.86 7.75 16.98
N GLY A 57 -5.73 6.79 17.89
CA GLY A 57 -6.50 5.55 17.95
C GLY A 57 -5.98 4.44 17.04
N LYS A 58 -4.98 4.70 16.18
CA LYS A 58 -4.40 3.67 15.31
C LYS A 58 -3.41 2.81 16.10
N ILE A 59 -3.49 1.49 15.90
CA ILE A 59 -2.48 0.54 16.37
C ILE A 59 -1.34 0.49 15.35
N VAL A 60 -0.12 0.68 15.84
CA VAL A 60 1.14 0.46 15.13
C VAL A 60 1.96 -0.61 15.84
N PHE A 61 3.01 -1.09 15.19
CA PHE A 61 3.86 -2.15 15.73
C PHE A 61 5.29 -1.65 15.79
N LEU A 62 5.97 -1.87 16.92
CA LEU A 62 7.32 -1.36 17.16
C LEU A 62 8.34 -2.49 17.20
N GLY A 63 9.55 -2.20 16.71
CA GLY A 63 10.69 -3.08 16.85
C GLY A 63 10.62 -4.36 16.03
N LYS A 64 11.63 -5.22 16.19
CA LYS A 64 11.77 -6.47 15.42
C LYS A 64 10.76 -7.54 15.82
N ASP A 65 10.21 -7.42 17.02
CA ASP A 65 9.21 -8.31 17.60
C ASP A 65 7.77 -7.85 17.31
N TYR A 66 7.60 -6.74 16.57
CA TYR A 66 6.30 -6.18 16.19
C TYR A 66 5.37 -6.02 17.40
N ARG A 67 5.83 -5.33 18.44
CA ARG A 67 4.99 -5.08 19.62
C ARG A 67 3.87 -4.11 19.29
N PRO A 68 2.59 -4.49 19.44
CA PRO A 68 1.47 -3.61 19.16
C PRO A 68 1.40 -2.47 20.19
N ILE A 69 1.15 -1.26 19.73
CA ILE A 69 0.94 -0.09 20.58
C ILE A 69 -0.06 0.87 19.93
N THR A 70 -0.93 1.49 20.73
CA THR A 70 -1.92 2.45 20.25
C THR A 70 -1.37 3.87 20.32
N ILE A 71 -1.59 4.63 19.26
CA ILE A 71 -1.27 6.05 19.23
C ILE A 71 -2.36 6.84 19.96
N GLY A 72 -2.02 7.44 21.10
CA GLY A 72 -2.92 8.32 21.86
C GLY A 72 -3.00 9.74 21.31
N LEU A 73 -1.91 10.24 20.73
CA LEU A 73 -1.86 11.58 20.14
C LEU A 73 -0.92 11.64 18.93
N VAL A 74 -1.29 12.44 17.93
CA VAL A 74 -0.43 12.80 16.80
C VAL A 74 -0.46 14.31 16.58
N ARG A 75 0.72 14.91 16.42
CA ARG A 75 0.89 16.31 15.98
C ARG A 75 1.92 16.40 14.88
N ARG A 76 1.73 17.31 13.91
CA ARG A 76 2.73 17.60 12.87
C ARG A 76 3.94 18.29 13.50
N HIS A 77 5.15 17.91 13.09
CA HIS A 77 6.37 18.57 13.55
C HIS A 77 7.47 18.57 12.48
N GLN A 78 7.71 19.74 11.86
CA GLN A 78 8.72 19.91 10.81
C GLN A 78 8.62 18.83 9.72
N LYS A 79 9.64 17.96 9.61
CA LYS A 79 9.73 16.85 8.64
C LYS A 79 9.19 15.51 9.18
N GLY A 80 8.50 15.51 10.32
CA GLY A 80 8.00 14.30 10.97
C GLY A 80 6.73 14.55 11.80
N LEU A 81 6.50 13.67 12.76
CA LEU A 81 5.36 13.72 13.68
C LEU A 81 5.86 13.76 15.13
N ILE A 82 5.09 14.38 16.01
CA ILE A 82 5.15 14.13 17.46
C ILE A 82 4.04 13.13 17.77
N LEU A 83 4.41 12.01 18.40
CA LEU A 83 3.50 10.97 18.84
C LEU A 83 3.47 10.92 20.36
N LYS A 84 2.31 10.55 20.91
CA LYS A 84 2.19 9.97 22.24
C LYS A 84 1.51 8.63 22.10
N PHE A 85 1.99 7.63 22.82
CA PHE A 85 1.38 6.30 22.85
C PHE A 85 0.55 6.13 24.12
N ASP A 86 -0.51 5.33 24.04
CA ASP A 86 -1.33 5.00 25.20
C ASP A 86 -0.50 4.22 26.23
N GLY A 87 -0.54 4.65 27.49
CA GLY A 87 0.19 4.02 28.58
C GLY A 87 1.68 4.39 28.66
N ILE A 88 2.14 5.37 27.89
CA ILE A 88 3.48 5.95 28.00
C ILE A 88 3.33 7.43 28.33
N ASP A 89 3.64 7.79 29.56
CA ASP A 89 3.34 9.11 30.13
C ASP A 89 4.57 9.86 30.61
N THR A 90 5.73 9.20 30.72
CA THR A 90 6.98 9.85 31.12
C THR A 90 8.05 9.84 30.03
N ILE A 91 9.03 10.75 30.17
CA ILE A 91 10.18 10.81 29.27
C ILE A 91 11.02 9.53 29.35
N GLU A 92 11.21 8.97 30.55
CA GLU A 92 11.99 7.76 30.77
C GLU A 92 11.38 6.55 30.05
N GLU A 93 10.05 6.43 30.07
CA GLU A 93 9.33 5.35 29.38
C GLU A 93 9.46 5.47 27.86
N VAL A 94 9.25 6.68 27.31
CA VAL A 94 9.28 6.87 25.86
C VAL A 94 10.70 6.81 25.28
N GLU A 95 11.72 7.17 26.07
CA GLU A 95 13.12 7.07 25.66
C GLU A 95 13.52 5.63 25.34
N LEU A 96 12.93 4.64 26.01
CA LEU A 96 13.16 3.21 25.73
C LEU A 96 12.76 2.80 24.31
N LEU A 97 11.83 3.53 23.69
CA LEU A 97 11.37 3.28 22.32
C LEU A 97 12.21 3.98 21.25
N SER A 98 13.21 4.78 21.65
CA SER A 98 14.04 5.52 20.71
C SER A 98 14.74 4.58 19.73
N LYS A 99 14.78 4.96 18.44
CA LYS A 99 15.35 4.20 17.33
C LYS A 99 14.58 2.95 16.91
N GLU A 100 13.45 2.64 17.54
CA GLU A 100 12.61 1.55 17.07
C GLU A 100 11.96 1.88 15.73
N THR A 101 11.91 0.89 14.85
CA THR A 101 11.17 0.96 13.59
C THR A 101 9.68 0.83 13.87
N VAL A 102 8.88 1.62 13.18
CA VAL A 102 7.42 1.64 13.29
C VAL A 102 6.83 0.96 12.06
N TYR A 103 5.93 0.02 12.30
CA TYR A 103 5.25 -0.76 11.28
C TYR A 103 3.74 -0.65 11.39
N VAL A 104 3.06 -0.93 10.28
CA VAL A 104 1.62 -1.23 10.25
C VAL A 104 1.42 -2.60 9.63
N LYS A 105 0.41 -3.33 10.07
CA LYS A 105 0.01 -4.53 9.34
C LYS A 105 -0.74 -4.15 8.07
N THR A 106 -0.44 -4.84 6.99
CA THR A 106 -1.17 -4.77 5.72
C THR A 106 -2.62 -5.25 5.83
N ASP A 107 -2.97 -6.08 6.81
CA ASP A 107 -4.35 -6.51 7.11
C ASP A 107 -5.15 -5.50 7.95
N SER A 108 -4.47 -4.56 8.62
CA SER A 108 -5.08 -3.51 9.45
C SER A 108 -5.38 -2.24 8.66
N LEU A 109 -5.05 -2.27 7.38
CA LEU A 109 -5.54 -1.35 6.39
C LEU A 109 -7.08 -1.45 6.42
N PRO A 110 -7.81 -0.36 6.76
CA PRO A 110 -9.26 -0.44 6.77
C PRO A 110 -9.72 -1.00 5.43
N ASP A 111 -10.73 -1.88 5.46
CA ASP A 111 -11.46 -2.26 4.26
C ASP A 111 -11.76 -0.96 3.51
N LEU A 112 -11.08 -0.81 2.38
CA LEU A 112 -11.35 0.28 1.49
C LEU A 112 -12.83 0.15 1.11
N PRO A 113 -13.62 1.24 1.17
CA PRO A 113 -15.00 1.20 0.68
C PRO A 113 -15.02 0.51 -0.68
N ALA A 114 -16.03 -0.31 -0.97
CA ALA A 114 -16.11 -1.02 -2.24
C ALA A 114 -15.73 -0.10 -3.42
N GLY A 115 -14.63 -0.41 -4.10
CA GLY A 115 -14.08 0.40 -5.19
C GLY A 115 -12.78 1.16 -4.89
N GLU A 116 -12.26 1.16 -3.66
CA GLU A 116 -10.93 1.68 -3.35
C GLU A 116 -9.92 0.52 -3.23
N TYR A 117 -8.75 0.65 -3.86
CA TYR A 117 -7.70 -0.38 -3.91
C TYR A 117 -6.33 0.24 -3.70
N TYR A 118 -5.37 -0.53 -3.17
CA TYR A 118 -3.99 -0.05 -3.13
C TYR A 118 -3.41 0.02 -4.54
N HIS A 119 -2.66 1.07 -4.85
CA HIS A 119 -2.02 1.24 -6.18
C HIS A 119 -1.22 0.01 -6.62
N HIS A 120 -0.48 -0.62 -5.71
CA HIS A 120 0.29 -1.84 -6.00
C HIS A 120 -0.58 -3.05 -6.34
N GLN A 121 -1.86 -3.06 -5.94
CA GLN A 121 -2.84 -4.09 -6.34
C GLN A 121 -3.41 -3.81 -7.73
N LEU A 122 -3.33 -2.57 -8.20
CA LEU A 122 -3.92 -2.10 -9.46
C LEU A 122 -2.94 -2.09 -10.64
N LEU A 123 -1.66 -1.80 -10.38
CA LEU A 123 -0.65 -1.74 -11.43
C LEU A 123 -0.52 -3.09 -12.15
N GLY A 124 -0.48 -3.04 -13.48
CA GLY A 124 -0.40 -4.20 -14.37
C GLY A 124 -1.73 -4.90 -14.62
N MET A 125 -2.87 -4.32 -14.25
CA MET A 125 -4.19 -4.84 -14.61
C MET A 125 -4.52 -4.57 -16.08
N ASN A 126 -5.20 -5.53 -16.72
CA ASN A 126 -5.79 -5.35 -18.04
C ASN A 126 -7.06 -4.50 -17.90
N VAL A 127 -7.16 -3.45 -18.71
CA VAL A 127 -8.23 -2.45 -18.63
C VAL A 127 -9.14 -2.56 -19.85
N PHE A 128 -10.44 -2.66 -19.60
CA PHE A 128 -11.48 -2.77 -20.60
C PHE A 128 -12.48 -1.61 -20.49
N ASP A 129 -13.14 -1.26 -21.59
CA ASP A 129 -14.28 -0.34 -21.55
C ASP A 129 -15.61 -1.06 -21.20
N GLU A 130 -16.69 -0.29 -21.05
CA GLU A 130 -18.04 -0.82 -20.76
C GLU A 130 -18.61 -1.74 -21.85
N SER A 131 -18.04 -1.72 -23.06
CA SER A 131 -18.39 -2.59 -24.18
C SER A 131 -17.51 -3.85 -24.27
N GLY A 132 -16.53 -3.99 -23.37
CA GLY A 132 -15.59 -5.11 -23.33
C GLY A 132 -14.38 -4.95 -24.28
N ASN A 133 -14.16 -3.76 -24.84
CA ASN A 133 -12.99 -3.51 -25.67
C ASN A 133 -11.74 -3.37 -24.80
N ASP A 134 -10.64 -4.01 -25.22
CA ASP A 134 -9.33 -3.92 -24.59
C ASP A 134 -8.73 -2.52 -24.82
N ILE A 135 -8.56 -1.76 -23.73
CA ILE A 135 -7.95 -0.43 -23.75
C ILE A 135 -6.43 -0.55 -23.59
N GLY A 136 -5.97 -1.46 -22.73
CA GLY A 136 -4.56 -1.66 -22.47
C GLY A 136 -4.27 -2.07 -21.03
N ILE A 137 -3.07 -1.73 -20.56
CA ILE A 137 -2.59 -2.10 -19.22
C ILE A 137 -2.44 -0.83 -18.38
N LEU A 138 -2.89 -0.89 -17.12
CA LEU A 138 -2.63 0.16 -16.14
C LEU A 138 -1.14 0.18 -15.77
N THR A 139 -0.39 1.13 -16.31
CA THR A 139 1.08 1.21 -16.19
C THR A 139 1.54 2.17 -15.11
N GLU A 140 0.76 3.22 -14.83
CA GLU A 140 1.11 4.24 -13.85
C GLU A 140 -0.15 4.84 -13.20
N ILE A 141 0.01 5.34 -11.97
CA ILE A 141 -1.01 6.08 -11.24
C ILE A 141 -0.39 7.42 -10.81
N LEU A 142 -0.92 8.51 -11.35
CA LEU A 142 -0.49 9.87 -11.05
C LEU A 142 -1.33 10.44 -9.90
N GLU A 143 -0.68 10.81 -8.80
CA GLU A 143 -1.33 11.45 -7.66
C GLU A 143 -1.49 12.96 -7.94
N THR A 144 -2.72 13.44 -8.16
CA THR A 144 -2.96 14.85 -8.52
C THR A 144 -3.40 15.74 -7.35
N GLY A 145 -3.25 15.27 -6.10
CA GLY A 145 -3.62 15.99 -4.88
C GLY A 145 -5.13 16.11 -4.62
N ALA A 146 -5.97 15.87 -5.64
CA ALA A 146 -7.43 15.80 -5.53
C ALA A 146 -7.98 14.39 -5.82
N ASN A 147 -7.69 13.84 -7.01
CA ASN A 147 -8.02 12.45 -7.37
C ASN A 147 -6.85 11.84 -8.13
N ASP A 148 -6.64 10.53 -8.01
CA ASP A 148 -5.63 9.86 -8.81
C ASP A 148 -6.01 9.87 -10.30
N VAL A 149 -5.00 9.79 -11.17
CA VAL A 149 -5.18 9.62 -12.62
C VAL A 149 -4.47 8.36 -13.05
N TYR A 150 -5.21 7.43 -13.64
CA TYR A 150 -4.70 6.16 -14.15
C TYR A 150 -4.17 6.36 -15.56
N VAL A 151 -2.92 5.93 -15.78
CA VAL A 151 -2.28 5.91 -17.09
C VAL A 151 -2.41 4.50 -17.66
N ILE A 152 -3.12 4.38 -18.77
CA ILE A 152 -3.36 3.11 -19.43
C ILE A 152 -2.62 3.11 -20.75
N THR A 153 -1.67 2.19 -20.90
CA THR A 153 -0.89 2.07 -22.14
C THR A 153 -1.51 0.98 -23.01
N GLY A 154 -2.01 1.37 -24.18
CA GLY A 154 -2.53 0.46 -25.21
C GLY A 154 -1.43 -0.25 -25.99
N LYS A 155 -1.81 -1.21 -26.84
CA LYS A 155 -0.89 -2.07 -27.61
C LYS A 155 0.05 -1.31 -28.55
N GLU A 156 -0.36 -0.13 -29.02
CA GLU A 156 0.46 0.73 -29.88
C GLU A 156 1.27 1.78 -29.09
N GLY A 157 1.32 1.66 -27.75
CA GLY A 157 2.01 2.62 -26.88
C GLY A 157 1.25 3.92 -26.66
N LYS A 158 0.02 4.04 -27.18
CA LYS A 158 -0.86 5.19 -26.89
C LYS A 158 -1.28 5.14 -25.43
N GLU A 159 -1.10 6.25 -24.73
CA GLU A 159 -1.54 6.42 -23.35
C GLU A 159 -2.92 7.07 -23.28
N GLU A 160 -3.76 6.52 -22.41
CA GLU A 160 -5.06 7.07 -22.05
C GLU A 160 -5.03 7.44 -20.57
N LEU A 161 -5.41 8.69 -20.25
CA LEU A 161 -5.43 9.21 -18.89
C LEU A 161 -6.86 9.21 -18.35
N ILE A 162 -7.13 8.37 -17.35
CA ILE A 162 -8.46 8.23 -16.78
C ILE A 162 -8.46 8.69 -15.32
N PRO A 163 -9.23 9.73 -14.96
CA PRO A 163 -9.42 10.09 -13.57
C PRO A 163 -10.03 8.93 -12.78
N ALA A 164 -9.44 8.59 -11.64
CA ALA A 164 -9.89 7.52 -10.73
C ALA A 164 -11.13 7.93 -9.91
N LEU A 165 -12.19 8.34 -10.61
CA LEU A 165 -13.48 8.72 -10.05
C LEU A 165 -14.39 7.49 -9.98
N LYS A 166 -15.26 7.42 -8.96
CA LYS A 166 -16.24 6.32 -8.82
C LYS A 166 -17.13 6.12 -10.05
N GLN A 167 -17.40 7.18 -10.81
CA GLN A 167 -18.18 7.12 -12.04
C GLN A 167 -17.41 6.55 -13.24
N ASN A 168 -16.07 6.56 -13.16
CA ASN A 168 -15.16 6.08 -14.19
C ASN A 168 -14.70 4.65 -13.92
N LEU A 169 -14.72 4.17 -12.67
CA LEU A 169 -14.30 2.81 -12.30
C LEU A 169 -15.54 1.93 -12.07
N LEU A 170 -15.95 1.20 -13.09
CA LEU A 170 -17.19 0.41 -13.08
C LEU A 170 -17.02 -0.93 -12.36
N ASN A 171 -15.88 -1.59 -12.56
CA ASN A 171 -15.55 -2.84 -11.91
C ASN A 171 -14.04 -3.03 -11.79
N THR A 172 -13.59 -3.61 -10.70
CA THR A 172 -12.17 -3.94 -10.48
C THR A 172 -12.08 -5.31 -9.85
N ASP A 173 -11.47 -6.25 -10.56
CA ASP A 173 -11.23 -7.62 -10.09
C ASP A 173 -9.73 -7.82 -9.90
N VAL A 174 -9.28 -7.64 -8.66
CA VAL A 174 -7.87 -7.79 -8.27
C VAL A 174 -7.40 -9.24 -8.44
N LYS A 175 -8.30 -10.22 -8.25
CA LYS A 175 -7.95 -11.65 -8.35
C LYS A 175 -7.61 -12.02 -9.79
N ASN A 176 -8.39 -11.52 -10.75
CA ASN A 176 -8.18 -11.77 -12.18
C ASN A 176 -7.30 -10.71 -12.87
N LYS A 177 -6.86 -9.67 -12.15
CA LYS A 177 -6.12 -8.51 -12.68
C LYS A 177 -6.84 -7.82 -13.84
N THR A 178 -8.14 -7.60 -13.70
CA THR A 178 -8.96 -6.92 -14.72
C THR A 178 -9.73 -5.74 -14.17
N MET A 179 -9.75 -4.62 -14.90
CA MET A 179 -10.48 -3.41 -14.54
C MET A 179 -11.39 -3.01 -15.69
N VAL A 180 -12.62 -2.60 -15.39
CA VAL A 180 -13.58 -2.05 -16.34
C VAL A 180 -13.78 -0.57 -16.03
N VAL A 181 -13.51 0.27 -17.02
CA VAL A 181 -13.58 1.72 -16.90
C VAL A 181 -14.61 2.31 -17.85
N LYS A 182 -15.14 3.46 -17.48
CA LYS A 182 -15.93 4.32 -18.35
C LYS A 182 -15.05 5.44 -18.88
N LEU A 183 -14.91 5.48 -20.20
CA LEU A 183 -14.26 6.59 -20.89
C LEU A 183 -15.17 7.82 -20.84
N LEU A 184 -14.62 8.96 -20.42
CA LEU A 184 -15.32 10.23 -20.56
C LEU A 184 -15.13 10.69 -22.01
N ASN A 185 -16.17 10.58 -22.81
CA ASN A 185 -16.19 11.18 -24.15
C ASN A 185 -16.17 12.72 -24.01
N TYR A 186 -14.99 13.32 -24.00
CA TYR A 186 -14.84 14.78 -23.92
C TYR A 186 -14.99 15.50 -25.26
N PHE A 187 -15.24 14.81 -26.37
CA PHE A 187 -15.52 15.45 -27.65
C PHE A 187 -16.64 14.75 -28.39
N ASN A 188 -17.80 15.43 -28.43
CA ASN A 188 -18.65 15.62 -29.60
C ASN A 188 -19.73 16.65 -29.21
N GLN A 189 -19.41 17.92 -29.34
CA GLN A 189 -20.41 18.93 -29.65
C GLN A 189 -20.06 19.47 -31.04
N ASP A 190 -20.82 19.02 -32.03
CA ASP A 190 -20.97 19.69 -33.32
C ASP A 190 -21.67 21.03 -33.13
#